data_AF-A0A7S0SZN9-F1
#
_entry.id   AF-A0A7S0SZN9-F1
#
_cell.length_a   1.000
_cell.length_b   1.000
_cell.length_c   1.000
_cell.angle_alpha   90.00
_cell.angle_beta   90.00
_cell.angle_gamma   90.00
#
_symmetry.space_group_name_H-M   'P 1'
#
loop_
_entity.id
_entity.type
_entity.pdbx_description
1 polymer ?
#
loop_
_entity_poly.entity_id
_entity_poly.type
_entity_poly.pdbx_seq_one_letter_code
_entity_poly.pdbx_strand_id
1 'polypeptide(L)'
;KVDRGFDHGVFIPLKLIYPNADIPIIQVSLQKNLDIKEHIKLGKALSPLREQGVLIIGSGQATHNLSEIRSIANSNTVLKPIQWAIDFTDWVHQTLNKINNKKYDEVENDLTNIMSVAPNARKAHPRTEHLVPLFVAYGAAIGNNNNQDLKYERIHNIIAIESMSLDSYLFN
;
A
#
# COMPACT_ATOMS: atom_id res chain seq x y z
N LYS A 1 1.60 -19.44 -22.49
CA LYS A 1 2.46 -18.34 -21.96
C LYS A 1 1.79 -17.04 -22.34
N VAL A 2 1.40 -16.21 -21.38
CA VAL A 2 0.97 -14.83 -21.68
C VAL A 2 2.24 -14.00 -21.65
N ASP A 3 2.64 -13.45 -22.80
CA ASP A 3 3.87 -12.67 -22.95
C ASP A 3 3.57 -11.21 -22.56
N ARG A 4 3.55 -10.95 -21.25
CA ARG A 4 3.36 -9.62 -20.67
C ARG A 4 4.62 -9.28 -19.87
N GLY A 5 5.27 -8.17 -20.20
CA GLY A 5 6.39 -7.67 -19.40
C GLY A 5 5.96 -7.24 -18.00
N PHE A 6 6.89 -7.23 -17.06
CA PHE A 6 6.66 -6.71 -15.71
C PHE A 6 6.33 -5.22 -15.76
N ASP A 7 5.31 -4.80 -15.02
CA ASP A 7 4.99 -3.39 -14.87
C ASP A 7 5.97 -2.70 -13.90
N HIS A 8 5.88 -1.36 -13.83
CA HIS A 8 6.78 -0.54 -13.02
C HIS A 8 6.71 -0.87 -11.52
N GLY A 9 5.52 -1.21 -11.02
CA GLY A 9 5.27 -1.55 -9.62
C GLY A 9 5.90 -2.89 -9.22
N VAL A 10 6.08 -3.80 -10.17
CA VAL A 10 6.83 -5.05 -9.95
C VAL A 10 8.32 -4.84 -10.13
N PHE A 11 8.72 -4.13 -11.18
CA PHE A 11 10.12 -3.99 -11.57
C PHE A 11 10.96 -3.22 -10.54
N ILE A 12 10.50 -2.04 -10.08
CA ILE A 12 11.34 -1.18 -9.22
C ILE A 12 11.60 -1.79 -7.84
N PRO A 13 10.58 -2.20 -7.06
CA PRO A 13 10.83 -2.75 -5.73
C PRO A 13 11.64 -4.05 -5.79
N LEU A 14 11.33 -4.95 -6.73
CA LEU A 14 12.03 -6.23 -6.80
C LEU A 14 13.45 -6.12 -7.34
N LYS A 15 13.76 -5.15 -8.21
CA LYS A 15 15.14 -4.87 -8.60
C LYS A 15 16.00 -4.42 -7.42
N LEU A 16 15.41 -3.76 -6.43
CA LEU A 16 16.11 -3.33 -5.21
C LEU A 16 16.23 -4.44 -4.17
N ILE A 17 15.16 -5.23 -3.97
CA ILE A 17 15.10 -6.28 -2.94
C ILE A 17 15.80 -7.56 -3.41
N TYR A 18 15.62 -7.96 -4.68
CA TYR A 18 16.15 -9.18 -5.28
C TYR A 18 16.85 -8.87 -6.63
N PRO A 19 18.01 -8.18 -6.61
CA PRO A 19 18.68 -7.70 -7.83
C PRO A 19 19.11 -8.81 -8.79
N ASN A 20 19.29 -10.04 -8.29
CA ASN A 20 19.68 -11.20 -9.09
C ASN A 20 18.51 -11.87 -9.83
N ALA A 21 17.26 -11.46 -9.55
CA ALA A 21 16.04 -12.02 -10.15
C ALA A 21 15.93 -13.56 -10.08
N ASP A 22 16.35 -14.12 -8.94
CA ASP A 22 16.42 -15.55 -8.64
C ASP A 22 15.16 -16.13 -7.97
N ILE A 23 14.13 -15.30 -7.77
CA ILE A 23 12.85 -15.70 -7.19
C ILE A 23 11.74 -15.65 -8.25
N PRO A 24 10.91 -16.71 -8.41
CA PRO A 24 9.77 -16.69 -9.31
C PRO A 24 8.72 -15.63 -8.91
N ILE A 25 8.19 -14.90 -9.88
CA ILE A 25 7.19 -13.84 -9.67
C ILE A 25 5.90 -14.21 -10.39
N ILE A 26 4.77 -14.06 -9.68
CA ILE A 26 3.43 -14.13 -10.26
C ILE A 26 2.78 -12.75 -10.10
N GLN A 27 2.36 -12.15 -11.21
CA GLN A 27 1.62 -10.88 -11.18
C GLN A 27 0.12 -11.16 -11.03
N VAL A 28 -0.51 -10.52 -10.04
CA VAL A 28 -1.96 -10.53 -9.84
C VAL A 28 -2.50 -9.17 -10.24
N SER A 29 -3.46 -9.13 -11.16
CA SER A 29 -4.09 -7.88 -11.59
C SER A 29 -5.14 -7.41 -10.58
N LEU A 30 -5.26 -6.09 -10.43
CA LEU A 30 -6.28 -5.44 -9.62
C LEU A 30 -7.64 -5.40 -10.35
N GLN A 31 -8.73 -5.33 -9.59
CA GLN A 31 -10.07 -5.18 -10.17
C GLN A 31 -10.27 -3.76 -10.71
N LYS A 32 -10.87 -3.64 -11.90
CA LYS A 32 -11.02 -2.36 -12.62
C LYS A 32 -11.86 -1.33 -11.85
N ASN A 33 -12.80 -1.79 -11.03
CA ASN A 33 -13.68 -0.92 -10.22
C ASN A 33 -12.95 -0.25 -9.04
N LEU A 34 -11.75 -0.72 -8.68
CA LEU A 34 -10.96 -0.24 -7.56
C LEU A 34 -11.71 -0.28 -6.22
N ASP A 35 -12.70 -1.17 -6.07
CA ASP A 35 -13.49 -1.28 -4.85
C ASP A 35 -12.62 -1.83 -3.71
N ILE A 36 -12.56 -1.09 -2.60
CA ILE A 36 -11.67 -1.40 -1.48
C ILE A 36 -12.02 -2.76 -0.86
N LYS A 37 -13.31 -3.06 -0.68
CA LYS A 37 -13.77 -4.30 -0.04
C LYS A 37 -13.45 -5.51 -0.90
N GLU A 38 -13.60 -5.40 -2.21
CA GLU A 38 -13.22 -6.45 -3.15
C GLU A 38 -11.71 -6.74 -3.12
N HIS A 39 -10.86 -5.72 -2.97
CA HIS A 39 -9.41 -5.90 -2.87
C HIS A 39 -8.99 -6.50 -1.52
N ILE A 40 -9.65 -6.16 -0.42
CA ILE A 40 -9.47 -6.86 0.87
C ILE A 40 -9.86 -8.33 0.71
N LYS A 41 -11.00 -8.61 0.06
CA LYS A 41 -11.45 -9.99 -0.20
C LYS A 41 -10.46 -10.77 -1.08
N LEU A 42 -9.89 -10.12 -2.10
CA LEU A 42 -8.82 -10.70 -2.93
C LEU A 42 -7.61 -11.05 -2.06
N GLY A 43 -7.16 -10.14 -1.20
CA GLY A 43 -6.10 -10.41 -0.24
C GLY A 43 -6.39 -11.60 0.66
N LYS A 44 -7.59 -11.65 1.26
CA LYS A 44 -8.05 -12.76 2.11
C LYS A 44 -7.99 -14.10 1.35
N ALA A 45 -8.39 -14.12 0.08
CA ALA A 45 -8.30 -15.32 -0.75
C ALA A 45 -6.86 -15.77 -1.06
N LEU A 46 -5.90 -14.85 -1.07
CA LEU A 46 -4.47 -15.16 -1.24
C LEU A 46 -3.77 -15.57 0.06
N SER A 47 -4.37 -15.30 1.22
CA SER A 47 -3.76 -15.53 2.54
C SER A 47 -3.19 -16.94 2.75
N PRO A 48 -3.83 -18.05 2.31
CA PRO A 48 -3.27 -19.40 2.48
C PRO A 48 -1.91 -19.62 1.81
N LEU A 49 -1.54 -18.81 0.81
CA LEU A 49 -0.23 -18.91 0.16
C LEU A 49 0.92 -18.51 1.10
N ARG A 50 0.66 -17.69 2.13
CA ARG A 50 1.67 -17.30 3.12
C ARG A 50 2.22 -18.51 3.88
N GLU A 51 1.37 -19.50 4.14
CA GLU A 51 1.76 -20.76 4.80
C GLU A 51 2.57 -21.69 3.87
N GLN A 52 2.58 -21.40 2.57
CA GLN A 52 3.31 -22.14 1.54
C GLN A 52 4.64 -21.47 1.17
N GLY A 53 5.11 -20.51 1.98
CA GLY A 53 6.35 -19.79 1.73
C GLY A 53 6.26 -18.73 0.63
N VAL A 54 5.05 -18.29 0.27
CA VAL A 54 4.84 -17.23 -0.74
C VAL A 54 4.83 -15.86 -0.08
N LEU A 55 5.72 -14.98 -0.52
CA LEU A 55 5.71 -13.56 -0.17
C LEU A 55 4.66 -12.82 -1.01
N ILE A 56 3.72 -12.15 -0.34
CA ILE A 56 2.70 -11.32 -0.97
C ILE A 56 3.12 -9.85 -0.84
N ILE A 57 3.25 -9.17 -1.98
CA ILE A 57 3.68 -7.77 -2.05
C ILE A 57 2.56 -6.94 -2.68
N GLY A 58 2.04 -5.97 -1.92
CA GLY A 58 1.18 -4.90 -2.45
C GLY A 58 2.03 -3.70 -2.82
N SER A 59 2.42 -3.59 -4.09
CA SER A 59 3.24 -2.46 -4.58
C SER A 59 2.34 -1.32 -5.07
N GLY A 60 2.45 -0.17 -4.41
CA GLY A 60 1.62 1.02 -4.64
C GLY A 60 2.21 2.23 -3.91
N GLN A 61 1.38 3.24 -3.64
CA GLN A 61 1.77 4.44 -2.91
C GLN A 61 0.64 4.92 -2.01
N ALA A 62 0.98 5.23 -0.75
CA ALA A 62 0.01 5.77 0.20
C ALA A 62 -0.50 7.16 -0.22
N THR A 63 0.24 7.92 -1.02
CA THR A 63 -0.23 9.17 -1.64
C THR A 63 0.22 9.20 -3.09
N HIS A 64 -0.71 9.53 -4.01
CA HIS A 64 -0.40 9.60 -5.43
C HIS A 64 -1.30 10.62 -6.14
N ASN A 65 -0.92 11.90 -6.04
CA ASN A 65 -1.55 12.96 -6.79
C ASN A 65 -0.51 13.83 -7.49
N LEU A 66 -0.25 13.50 -8.75
CA LEU A 66 0.74 14.20 -9.58
C LEU A 66 0.35 15.66 -9.89
N SER A 67 -0.94 16.01 -9.84
CA SER A 67 -1.37 17.41 -10.06
C SER A 67 -0.98 18.35 -8.93
N GLU A 68 -0.67 17.80 -7.75
CA GLU A 68 -0.23 18.57 -6.58
C GLU A 68 1.29 18.71 -6.48
N ILE A 69 2.04 18.05 -7.37
CA ILE A 69 3.49 18.21 -7.47
C ILE A 69 3.76 19.52 -8.21
N ARG A 70 4.12 20.56 -7.46
CA ARG A 70 4.44 21.90 -8.02
C ARG A 70 5.89 21.98 -8.49
N SER A 71 6.72 21.09 -7.97
CA SER A 71 8.19 21.17 -8.04
C SER A 71 8.84 20.83 -9.39
N ILE A 72 8.20 20.07 -10.28
CA ILE A 72 8.82 19.71 -11.58
C ILE A 72 9.17 20.96 -12.42
N ALA A 73 8.62 22.13 -12.07
CA ALA A 73 8.90 23.41 -12.71
C ALA A 73 10.15 24.17 -12.20
N ASN A 74 10.74 23.85 -11.03
CA ASN A 74 11.85 24.64 -10.45
C ASN A 74 12.93 23.77 -9.78
N SER A 75 14.04 23.54 -10.50
CA SER A 75 15.08 22.55 -10.18
C SER A 75 16.00 22.83 -8.97
N ASN A 76 15.81 23.93 -8.23
CA ASN A 76 16.76 24.38 -7.20
C ASN A 76 16.19 24.46 -5.76
N THR A 77 14.98 23.96 -5.53
CA THR A 77 14.33 24.03 -4.20
C THR A 77 14.43 22.69 -3.48
N VAL A 78 14.90 22.70 -2.22
CA VAL A 78 14.77 21.54 -1.33
C VAL A 78 13.28 21.27 -1.11
N LEU A 79 12.80 20.14 -1.61
CA LEU A 79 11.39 19.79 -1.56
C LEU A 79 11.08 19.24 -0.18
N LYS A 80 10.29 20.00 0.57
CA LYS A 80 9.78 19.54 1.87
C LYS A 80 8.45 18.81 1.64
N PRO A 81 8.18 17.73 2.39
CA PRO A 81 6.87 17.13 2.42
C PRO A 81 5.79 18.17 2.74
N ILE A 82 4.70 18.15 1.98
CA ILE A 82 3.56 19.06 2.21
C ILE A 82 2.64 18.48 3.27
N GLN A 83 2.11 19.36 4.13
CA GLN A 83 1.42 18.97 5.36
C GLN A 83 0.29 17.97 5.11
N TRP A 84 -0.54 18.21 4.09
CA TRP A 84 -1.67 17.32 3.82
C TRP A 84 -1.24 15.87 3.49
N ALA A 85 -0.06 15.70 2.88
CA ALA A 85 0.48 14.38 2.54
C ALA A 85 1.00 13.69 3.80
N ILE A 86 1.68 14.42 4.68
CA ILE A 86 2.06 13.95 6.01
C ILE A 86 0.82 13.46 6.75
N ASP A 87 -0.21 14.31 6.87
CA ASP A 87 -1.44 14.00 7.61
C ASP A 87 -2.12 12.72 7.09
N PHE A 88 -2.21 12.55 5.76
CA PHE A 88 -2.79 11.33 5.18
C PHE A 88 -1.93 10.09 5.48
N THR A 89 -0.61 10.15 5.27
CA THR A 89 0.29 9.01 5.52
C THR A 89 0.34 8.62 6.99
N ASP A 90 0.33 9.60 7.89
CA ASP A 90 0.30 9.34 9.34
C ASP A 90 -1.04 8.78 9.77
N TRP A 91 -2.15 9.22 9.17
CA TRP A 91 -3.45 8.59 9.39
C TRP A 91 -3.44 7.12 8.93
N VAL A 92 -2.90 6.80 7.76
CA VAL A 92 -2.77 5.40 7.28
C VAL A 92 -1.93 4.60 8.27
N HIS A 93 -0.79 5.15 8.71
CA HIS A 93 0.08 4.49 9.67
C HIS A 93 -0.63 4.23 11.00
N GLN A 94 -1.34 5.22 11.55
CA GLN A 94 -2.06 5.11 12.81
C GLN A 94 -3.20 4.10 12.71
N THR A 95 -3.95 4.11 11.61
CA THR A 95 -5.00 3.14 11.33
C THR A 95 -4.44 1.72 11.32
N LEU A 96 -3.36 1.45 10.57
CA LEU A 96 -2.73 0.13 10.56
C LEU A 96 -2.10 -0.24 11.91
N ASN A 97 -1.55 0.72 12.67
CA ASN A 97 -0.96 0.45 13.98
C ASN A 97 -1.97 -0.07 15.03
N LYS A 98 -3.27 0.12 14.80
CA LYS A 98 -4.33 -0.50 15.61
C LYS A 98 -4.29 -2.05 15.55
N ILE A 99 -3.67 -2.65 14.52
CA ILE A 99 -3.39 -4.09 14.42
C ILE A 99 -2.62 -4.59 15.64
N ASN A 100 -1.59 -3.85 16.08
CA ASN A 100 -0.77 -4.21 17.24
C ASN A 100 -1.58 -4.27 18.57
N ASN A 101 -2.76 -3.66 18.58
CA ASN A 101 -3.71 -3.69 19.70
C ASN A 101 -4.92 -4.61 19.43
N LYS A 102 -4.84 -5.48 18.42
CA LYS A 102 -5.89 -6.43 18.01
C LYS A 102 -7.23 -5.78 17.64
N LYS A 103 -7.22 -4.53 17.22
CA LYS A 103 -8.42 -3.74 16.84
C LYS A 103 -8.77 -3.92 15.35
N TYR A 104 -8.88 -5.17 14.90
CA TYR A 104 -9.05 -5.50 13.47
C TYR A 104 -10.32 -4.91 12.86
N ASP A 105 -11.44 -4.92 13.59
CA ASP A 105 -12.70 -4.37 13.12
C ASP A 105 -12.62 -2.85 12.91
N GLU A 106 -11.92 -2.13 13.79
CA GLU A 106 -11.67 -0.70 13.61
C GLU A 106 -10.80 -0.43 12.38
N VAL A 107 -9.75 -1.23 12.18
CA VAL A 107 -8.86 -1.11 11.02
C VAL A 107 -9.64 -1.34 9.73
N GLU A 108 -10.40 -2.44 9.62
CA GLU A 108 -11.17 -2.76 8.41
C GLU A 108 -12.26 -1.71 8.16
N ASN A 109 -12.93 -1.22 9.20
CA ASN A 109 -13.90 -0.13 9.07
C ASN A 109 -13.26 1.16 8.55
N ASP A 110 -12.13 1.58 9.12
CA ASP A 110 -11.45 2.81 8.72
C ASP A 110 -10.91 2.71 7.29
N LEU A 111 -10.29 1.58 6.92
CA LEU A 111 -9.76 1.35 5.57
C LEU A 111 -10.89 1.32 4.52
N THR A 112 -12.02 0.66 4.81
CA THR A 112 -13.15 0.60 3.87
C THR A 112 -13.88 1.93 3.70
N ASN A 113 -13.80 2.82 4.69
CA ASN A 113 -14.39 4.15 4.66
C ASN A 113 -13.35 5.28 4.44
N ILE A 114 -12.13 4.94 4.00
CA ILE A 114 -10.98 5.86 3.97
C ILE A 114 -11.28 7.19 3.26
N MET A 115 -12.06 7.17 2.19
CA MET A 115 -12.43 8.39 1.45
C MET A 115 -13.30 9.37 2.23
N SER A 116 -13.94 8.90 3.31
CA SER A 116 -14.82 9.68 4.18
C SER A 116 -14.15 10.07 5.50
N VAL A 117 -13.26 9.21 6.03
CA VAL A 117 -12.70 9.40 7.39
C VAL A 117 -11.24 9.85 7.40
N ALA A 118 -10.46 9.59 6.36
CA ALA A 118 -9.07 9.99 6.33
C ALA A 118 -8.91 11.46 5.90
N PRO A 119 -8.04 12.23 6.57
CA PRO A 119 -7.78 13.61 6.20
C PRO A 119 -7.19 13.67 4.80
N ASN A 120 -7.69 14.55 3.94
CA ASN A 120 -7.15 14.75 2.58
C ASN A 120 -7.24 13.52 1.65
N ALA A 121 -8.09 12.52 1.93
CA ALA A 121 -8.15 11.29 1.12
C ALA A 121 -8.38 11.50 -0.38
N ARG A 122 -9.39 12.33 -0.73
CA ARG A 122 -9.67 12.69 -2.13
C ARG A 122 -8.56 13.49 -2.79
N LYS A 123 -7.77 14.19 -1.98
CA LYS A 123 -6.61 14.95 -2.43
C LYS A 123 -5.40 14.03 -2.66
N ALA A 124 -5.18 13.07 -1.77
CA ALA A 124 -4.13 12.06 -1.90
C ALA A 124 -4.39 11.12 -3.08
N HIS A 125 -5.67 10.82 -3.35
CA HIS A 125 -6.12 9.87 -4.37
C HIS A 125 -7.34 10.38 -5.13
N PRO A 126 -7.14 11.16 -6.22
CA PRO A 126 -8.20 11.44 -7.18
C PRO A 126 -8.77 10.14 -7.79
N ARG A 127 -7.92 9.12 -7.89
CA ARG A 127 -8.26 7.73 -8.12
C ARG A 127 -7.43 6.84 -7.20
N THR A 128 -7.94 5.66 -6.85
CA THR A 128 -7.37 4.79 -5.81
C THR A 128 -6.44 3.70 -6.33
N GLU A 129 -6.05 3.68 -7.61
CA GLU A 129 -5.26 2.57 -8.18
C GLU A 129 -3.92 2.34 -7.49
N HIS A 130 -3.26 3.40 -7.00
CA HIS A 130 -2.00 3.29 -6.26
C HIS A 130 -2.21 2.96 -4.78
N LEU A 131 -3.42 3.13 -4.25
CA LEU A 131 -3.77 2.81 -2.88
C LEU A 131 -4.25 1.37 -2.71
N VAL A 132 -5.00 0.83 -3.69
CA VAL A 132 -5.61 -0.51 -3.57
C VAL A 132 -4.64 -1.68 -3.34
N PRO A 133 -3.36 -1.66 -3.77
CA PRO A 133 -2.40 -2.71 -3.39
C PRO A 133 -2.24 -2.87 -1.88
N LEU A 134 -2.37 -1.79 -1.09
CA LEU A 134 -2.34 -1.84 0.37
C LEU A 134 -3.46 -2.73 0.92
N PHE A 135 -4.67 -2.63 0.36
CA PHE A 135 -5.82 -3.40 0.82
C PHE A 135 -5.70 -4.89 0.49
N VAL A 136 -5.04 -5.24 -0.61
CA VAL A 136 -4.69 -6.64 -0.93
C VAL A 136 -3.69 -7.18 0.08
N ALA A 137 -2.62 -6.43 0.38
CA ALA A 137 -1.61 -6.83 1.37
C ALA A 137 -2.22 -6.98 2.78
N TYR A 138 -3.05 -6.01 3.19
CA TYR A 138 -3.82 -6.08 4.43
C TYR A 138 -4.74 -7.30 4.48
N GLY A 139 -5.54 -7.52 3.43
CA GLY A 139 -6.44 -8.69 3.35
C GLY A 139 -5.69 -10.01 3.45
N ALA A 140 -4.52 -10.12 2.81
CA ALA A 140 -3.66 -11.29 2.89
C ALA A 140 -3.06 -11.50 4.29
N ALA A 141 -2.78 -10.40 5.00
CA ALA A 141 -2.31 -10.44 6.38
C ALA A 141 -3.39 -10.98 7.33
N ILE A 142 -4.62 -10.46 7.24
CA ILE A 142 -5.72 -10.78 8.16
C ILE A 142 -6.56 -12.01 7.75
N GLY A 143 -6.37 -12.54 6.54
CA GLY A 143 -7.15 -13.66 6.03
C GLY A 143 -6.87 -15.01 6.71
N ASN A 144 -5.79 -15.10 7.49
CA ASN A 144 -5.46 -16.30 8.23
C ASN A 144 -6.18 -16.28 9.59
N ASN A 145 -7.11 -17.21 9.81
CA ASN A 145 -8.07 -17.18 10.94
C ASN A 145 -7.43 -17.25 12.35
N ASN A 146 -6.12 -17.39 12.45
CA ASN A 146 -5.36 -17.40 13.70
C ASN A 146 -4.68 -16.05 14.01
N ASN A 147 -5.26 -14.91 13.58
CA ASN A 147 -4.81 -13.51 13.78
C ASN A 147 -4.47 -13.08 15.23
N GLN A 148 -4.16 -13.99 16.15
CA GLN A 148 -3.82 -13.68 17.53
C GLN A 148 -2.46 -12.99 17.68
N ASP A 149 -1.56 -13.15 16.69
CA ASP A 149 -0.17 -12.66 16.75
C ASP A 149 0.24 -11.77 15.57
N LEU A 150 -0.71 -11.31 14.73
CA LEU A 150 -0.39 -10.43 13.63
C LEU A 150 0.21 -9.12 14.16
N LYS A 151 1.40 -8.80 13.69
CA LYS A 151 2.12 -7.57 13.98
C LYS A 151 2.18 -6.68 12.75
N TYR A 152 2.23 -5.39 13.02
CA TYR A 152 2.37 -4.36 12.02
C TYR A 152 3.59 -3.49 12.32
N GLU A 153 4.36 -3.20 11.28
CA GLU A 153 5.47 -2.26 11.33
C GLU A 153 5.48 -1.35 10.09
N ARG A 154 5.79 -0.06 10.29
CA ARG A 154 6.14 0.87 9.21
C ARG A 154 7.65 0.87 9.05
N ILE A 155 8.15 0.03 8.15
CA ILE A 155 9.58 -0.22 7.95
C ILE A 155 10.28 0.88 7.12
N HIS A 156 9.50 1.70 6.41
CA HIS A 156 10.00 2.89 5.72
C HIS A 156 8.97 4.02 5.77
N ASN A 157 9.47 5.25 5.93
CA ASN A 157 8.67 6.47 6.02
C ASN A 157 9.43 7.61 5.33
N ILE A 158 9.13 7.84 4.05
CA ILE A 158 9.65 8.98 3.30
C ILE A 158 8.52 9.52 2.42
N ILE A 159 8.39 10.85 2.37
CA ILE A 159 7.61 11.55 1.35
C ILE A 159 8.60 12.22 0.40
N ALA A 160 8.65 11.71 -0.83
CA ALA A 160 9.45 12.24 -1.91
C ALA A 160 8.65 13.30 -2.68
N ILE A 161 9.37 14.24 -3.30
CA ILE A 161 8.82 15.20 -4.27
C ILE A 161 7.50 15.84 -3.76
N GLU A 162 7.58 16.44 -2.57
CA GLU A 162 6.48 17.12 -1.86
C GLU A 162 5.37 16.19 -1.32
N SER A 163 4.79 15.32 -2.14
CA SER A 163 3.54 14.63 -1.79
C SER A 163 3.55 13.13 -2.02
N MET A 164 4.63 12.57 -2.55
CA MET A 164 4.68 11.18 -3.00
C MET A 164 5.23 10.27 -1.90
N SER A 165 4.35 9.51 -1.24
CA SER A 165 4.76 8.60 -0.19
C SER A 165 5.49 7.39 -0.77
N LEU A 166 6.58 7.04 -0.11
CA LEU A 166 7.34 5.81 -0.30
C LEU A 166 7.21 4.89 0.92
N ASP A 167 6.18 5.09 1.74
CA ASP A 167 5.93 4.28 2.92
C ASP A 167 5.92 2.80 2.58
N SER A 168 6.55 2.00 3.45
CA SER A 168 6.53 0.54 3.36
C SER A 168 6.02 -0.02 4.68
N TYR A 169 5.06 -0.93 4.57
CA TYR A 169 4.38 -1.55 5.69
C TYR A 169 4.63 -3.06 5.69
N LEU A 170 5.01 -3.61 6.83
CA LEU A 170 5.22 -5.03 7.05
C LEU A 170 4.09 -5.56 7.93
N PHE A 171 3.52 -6.70 7.53
CA PHE A 171 2.54 -7.46 8.29
C PHE A 171 3.14 -8.86 8.55
N ASN A 172 3.48 -9.17 9.81
CA ASN A 172 4.17 -10.41 10.20
C ASN A 172 3.41 -11.21 11.25
#